data_AF-A0A9D9SE17-F1
#
_entry.id   AF-A0A9D9SE17-F1
#
_cell.length_a   1.000
_cell.length_b   1.000
_cell.length_c   1.000
_cell.angle_alpha   90.00
_cell.angle_beta   90.00
_cell.angle_gamma   90.00
#
_symmetry.space_group_name_H-M   'P 1'
#
loop_
_entity.id
_entity.type
_entity.pdbx_description
1 polymer ?
#
loop_
_entity_poly.entity_id
_entity_poly.type
_entity_poly.pdbx_seq_one_letter_code
_entity_poly.pdbx_strand_id
1 'polypeptide(L)'
;MFLFDLAEPPQMQNLPLGDLWAFLPFGYLLTILIETPVLLFGLSPKLTVRQKLLCGIWLTACTYPIVVLVLPAIFFDQSRELYLLVAEVFAPVAECVLFWVAFRGKGLLETGDWIRCMIAIVIANLASFGIGEIINSYGWFGLF
;
A
#
# COMPACT_ATOMS: atom_id res chain seq x y z
N MET A 1 -39.70 -5.18 13.41
CA MET A 1 -38.57 -4.74 14.24
C MET A 1 -37.31 -5.13 13.49
N PHE A 2 -36.77 -4.22 12.68
CA PHE A 2 -35.71 -4.49 11.71
C PHE A 2 -34.33 -4.39 12.39
N LEU A 3 -33.52 -5.43 12.20
CA LEU A 3 -32.10 -5.57 12.58
C LEU A 3 -31.17 -4.70 11.71
N PHE A 4 -31.55 -3.44 11.50
CA PHE A 4 -30.77 -2.44 10.76
C PHE A 4 -30.71 -1.13 11.55
N ASP A 5 -30.44 -1.22 12.86
CA ASP A 5 -29.70 -0.14 13.51
C ASP A 5 -28.28 -0.20 12.93
N LEU A 6 -28.16 0.33 11.71
CA LEU A 6 -26.89 0.69 11.10
C LEU A 6 -26.32 1.77 12.02
N ALA A 7 -25.56 1.35 13.03
CA ALA A 7 -24.59 2.23 13.65
C ALA A 7 -23.87 2.91 12.49
N GLU A 8 -23.95 4.25 12.42
CA GLU A 8 -23.29 4.99 11.36
C GLU A 8 -21.85 4.47 11.30
N PRO A 9 -21.40 3.91 10.15
CA PRO A 9 -20.05 3.39 10.06
C PRO A 9 -19.13 4.54 10.47
N PRO A 10 -18.07 4.26 11.25
CA PRO A 10 -17.16 5.30 11.72
C PRO A 10 -16.75 6.14 10.51
N GLN A 11 -17.24 7.38 10.50
CA GLN A 11 -16.91 8.34 9.45
C GLN A 11 -15.40 8.55 9.55
N MET A 12 -14.73 8.64 8.40
CA MET A 12 -13.32 9.03 8.42
C MET A 12 -13.21 10.32 9.23
N GLN A 13 -12.52 10.22 10.35
CA GLN A 13 -12.33 11.34 11.26
C GLN A 13 -11.72 12.48 10.45
N ASN A 14 -12.25 13.71 10.63
CA ASN A 14 -11.83 14.94 9.97
C ASN A 14 -10.39 15.31 10.32
N LEU A 15 -9.41 14.48 9.94
CA LEU A 15 -8.01 14.80 10.11
C LEU A 15 -7.72 15.99 9.21
N PRO A 16 -7.23 17.10 9.77
CA PRO A 16 -6.80 18.23 8.97
C PRO A 16 -5.84 17.71 7.90
N LEU A 17 -6.03 18.10 6.64
CA LEU A 17 -5.16 17.65 5.54
C LEU A 17 -3.67 17.88 5.85
N GLY A 18 -3.34 18.88 6.68
CA GLY A 18 -1.98 19.13 7.17
C GLY A 18 -1.35 17.96 7.97
N ASP A 19 -2.15 17.20 8.73
CA ASP A 19 -1.66 16.07 9.52
C ASP A 19 -1.29 14.88 8.62
N LEU A 20 -2.01 14.70 7.50
CA LEU A 20 -1.68 13.69 6.48
C LEU A 20 -0.33 13.97 5.82
N TRP A 21 -0.02 15.25 5.55
CA TRP A 21 1.28 15.67 5.01
C TRP A 21 2.43 15.43 6.00
N ALA A 22 2.20 15.66 7.29
CA ALA A 22 3.19 15.38 8.33
C ALA A 22 3.42 13.87 8.50
N PHE A 23 2.37 13.07 8.35
CA PHE A 23 2.43 11.61 8.44
C PHE A 23 3.11 10.96 7.23
N LEU A 24 2.90 11.50 6.02
CA LEU A 24 3.40 10.92 4.77
C LEU A 24 4.87 10.45 4.82
N PRO A 25 5.87 11.26 5.23
CA PRO A 25 7.25 10.80 5.26
C PRO A 25 7.49 9.66 6.26
N PHE A 26 6.81 9.70 7.41
CA PHE A 26 6.94 8.66 8.43
C PHE A 26 6.33 7.34 7.96
N GLY A 27 5.08 7.39 7.50
CA GLY A 27 4.39 6.21 7.03
C GLY A 27 5.01 5.62 5.76
N TYR A 28 5.56 6.45 4.86
CA TYR A 28 6.32 6.00 3.70
C TYR A 28 7.56 5.17 4.10
N LEU A 29 8.34 5.65 5.07
CA LEU A 29 9.52 4.92 5.56
C LEU A 29 9.14 3.62 6.25
N LEU A 30 8.05 3.63 7.03
CA LEU A 30 7.51 2.43 7.67
C LEU A 30 7.05 1.40 6.64
N THR A 31 6.31 1.82 5.61
CA THR A 31 5.89 0.96 4.51
C THR A 31 7.08 0.34 3.81
N ILE A 32 8.11 1.13 3.45
CA ILE A 32 9.35 0.58 2.87
C ILE A 32 10.01 -0.42 3.79
N LEU A 33 10.09 -0.14 5.09
CA LEU A 33 10.72 -1.02 6.07
C LEU A 33 10.03 -2.40 6.13
N ILE A 34 8.70 -2.42 5.96
CA ILE A 34 7.88 -3.64 5.98
C ILE A 34 7.92 -4.37 4.63
N GLU A 35 7.80 -3.65 3.52
CA GLU A 35 7.71 -4.25 2.18
C GLU A 35 9.06 -4.76 1.70
N THR A 36 10.14 -4.03 1.99
CA THR A 36 11.48 -4.37 1.53
C THR A 36 11.91 -5.80 1.86
N PRO A 37 11.76 -6.33 3.09
CA PRO A 37 12.11 -7.73 3.35
C PRO A 37 11.27 -8.69 2.51
N VAL A 38 9.96 -8.46 2.39
CA VAL A 38 9.07 -9.29 1.57
C VAL A 38 9.52 -9.30 0.10
N LEU A 39 9.85 -8.13 -0.46
CA LEU A 39 10.32 -8.00 -1.83
C LEU A 39 11.73 -8.59 -2.04
N LEU A 40 12.63 -8.46 -1.07
CA LEU A 40 13.98 -9.03 -1.15
C LEU A 40 13.94 -10.55 -1.30
N PHE A 41 13.10 -11.22 -0.51
CA PHE A 41 12.92 -12.67 -0.57
C PHE A 41 11.97 -13.13 -1.69
N GLY A 42 10.90 -12.38 -1.92
CA GLY A 42 9.83 -12.72 -2.85
C GLY A 42 10.19 -12.52 -4.32
N LEU A 43 10.85 -11.42 -4.67
CA LEU A 43 11.23 -11.13 -6.06
C LEU A 43 12.22 -12.15 -6.63
N SER A 44 12.16 -12.36 -7.94
CA SER A 44 13.02 -13.32 -8.66
C SER A 44 14.50 -13.14 -8.31
N PRO A 45 15.26 -14.24 -8.12
CA PRO A 45 16.70 -14.19 -7.86
C PRO A 45 17.51 -13.60 -9.03
N LYS A 46 16.92 -13.50 -10.22
CA LYS A 46 17.54 -12.87 -11.40
C LYS A 46 17.69 -11.34 -11.23
N LEU A 47 16.97 -10.73 -10.28
CA LEU A 47 17.11 -9.31 -9.94
C LEU A 47 18.21 -9.13 -8.88
N THR A 48 19.09 -8.17 -9.13
CA THR A 48 20.12 -7.78 -8.15
C THR A 48 19.49 -7.17 -6.90
N VAL A 49 20.15 -7.29 -5.75
CA VAL A 49 19.68 -6.70 -4.48
C VAL A 49 19.40 -5.20 -4.63
N ARG A 50 20.28 -4.48 -5.34
CA ARG A 50 20.08 -3.04 -5.62
C ARG A 50 18.80 -2.78 -6.42
N GLN A 51 18.50 -3.58 -7.43
CA GLN A 51 17.25 -3.45 -8.18
C GLN A 51 16.03 -3.73 -7.31
N LYS A 52 16.09 -4.75 -6.43
CA LYS A 52 15.00 -5.07 -5.51
C LYS A 52 14.72 -3.93 -4.53
N LEU A 53 15.77 -3.36 -3.93
CA LEU A 53 15.66 -2.21 -3.01
C LEU A 53 15.11 -0.97 -3.70
N LEU A 54 15.70 -0.58 -4.84
CA LEU A 54 15.23 0.59 -5.60
C LEU A 54 13.80 0.38 -6.11
N CYS A 55 13.45 -0.85 -6.45
CA CYS A 55 12.09 -1.19 -6.86
C CYS A 55 11.10 -0.97 -5.72
N GLY A 56 11.34 -1.51 -4.52
CA GLY A 56 10.45 -1.28 -3.37
C GLY A 56 10.28 0.21 -3.08
N ILE A 57 11.39 0.92 -2.93
CA ILE A 57 11.38 2.38 -2.67
C ILE A 57 10.58 3.14 -3.74
N TRP A 58 10.81 2.84 -5.02
CA TRP A 58 10.17 3.57 -6.12
C TRP A 58 8.70 3.23 -6.30
N LEU A 59 8.30 1.96 -6.14
CA LEU A 59 6.91 1.54 -6.21
C LEU A 59 6.09 2.23 -5.13
N THR A 60 6.53 2.15 -3.87
CA THR A 60 5.88 2.81 -2.74
C THR A 60 5.85 4.33 -2.94
N ALA A 61 6.89 4.94 -3.52
CA ALA A 61 6.92 6.39 -3.76
C ALA A 61 5.84 6.84 -4.76
N CYS A 62 5.44 5.98 -5.68
CA CYS A 62 4.40 6.26 -6.67
C CYS A 62 2.98 6.00 -6.13
N THR A 63 2.80 5.05 -5.22
CA THR A 63 1.47 4.61 -4.75
C THR A 63 1.09 5.23 -3.41
N TYR A 64 2.04 5.37 -2.49
CA TYR A 64 1.79 5.79 -1.12
C TYR A 64 1.20 7.21 -0.99
N PRO A 65 1.68 8.24 -1.73
CA PRO A 65 1.06 9.56 -1.68
C PRO A 65 -0.41 9.56 -2.15
N ILE A 66 -0.75 8.68 -3.09
CA ILE A 66 -2.12 8.54 -3.56
C ILE A 66 -2.98 7.93 -2.45
N VAL A 67 -2.51 6.87 -1.81
CA VAL A 67 -3.21 6.21 -0.71
C VAL A 67 -3.39 7.12 0.51
N VAL A 68 -2.39 7.94 0.85
CA VAL A 68 -2.43 8.77 2.07
C VAL A 68 -3.03 10.16 1.86
N LEU A 69 -2.88 10.77 0.68
CA LEU A 69 -3.36 12.14 0.44
C LEU A 69 -4.59 12.16 -0.46
N VAL A 70 -4.56 11.41 -1.57
CA VAL A 70 -5.56 11.54 -2.63
C VAL A 70 -6.82 10.74 -2.30
N LEU A 71 -6.67 9.47 -1.89
CA LEU A 71 -7.82 8.64 -1.53
C LEU A 71 -8.59 9.22 -0.34
N PRO A 72 -7.98 9.68 0.75
CA PRO A 72 -8.73 10.28 1.85
C PRO A 72 -9.47 11.56 1.45
N ALA A 73 -8.90 12.36 0.53
CA ALA A 73 -9.57 13.53 0.00
C ALA A 73 -10.76 13.20 -0.91
N ILE A 74 -10.68 12.12 -1.71
CA ILE A 74 -11.78 11.66 -2.58
C ILE A 74 -12.90 11.02 -1.76
N PHE A 75 -12.54 10.23 -0.75
CA PHE A 75 -13.46 9.51 0.13
C PHE A 75 -13.80 10.30 1.41
N PHE A 76 -13.67 11.63 1.35
CA PHE A 76 -14.13 12.51 2.42
C PHE A 76 -15.64 12.30 2.66
N ASP A 77 -16.06 12.23 3.93
CA ASP A 77 -17.42 11.86 4.37
C ASP A 77 -17.94 10.47 3.91
N GLN A 78 -17.07 9.59 3.41
CA GLN A 78 -17.42 8.19 3.10
C GLN A 78 -17.03 7.25 4.24
N SER A 79 -17.52 6.00 4.17
CA SER A 79 -17.16 4.98 5.15
C SER A 79 -15.68 4.59 5.04
N ARG A 80 -15.03 4.42 6.19
CA ARG A 80 -13.64 3.93 6.31
C ARG A 80 -13.43 2.62 5.55
N GLU A 81 -14.39 1.70 5.61
CA GLU A 81 -14.34 0.41 4.92
C GLU A 81 -14.24 0.55 3.41
N LEU A 82 -14.98 1.50 2.81
CA LEU A 82 -14.92 1.74 1.37
C LEU A 82 -13.55 2.30 0.96
N TYR A 83 -13.03 3.24 1.74
CA TYR A 83 -11.67 3.78 1.54
C TYR A 83 -10.62 2.65 1.61
N LEU A 84 -10.64 1.83 2.66
CA LEU A 84 -9.67 0.75 2.85
C LEU A 84 -9.75 -0.29 1.74
N LEU A 85 -10.97 -0.70 1.36
CA LEU A 85 -11.17 -1.64 0.25
C LEU A 85 -10.58 -1.10 -1.05
N VAL A 86 -10.80 0.19 -1.34
CA VAL A 86 -10.24 0.82 -2.55
C VAL A 86 -8.73 0.93 -2.46
N ALA A 87 -8.18 1.31 -1.31
CA ALA A 87 -6.73 1.37 -1.09
C ALA A 87 -6.05 0.00 -1.23
N GLU A 88 -6.64 -1.05 -0.66
CA GLU A 88 -6.15 -2.43 -0.68
C GLU A 88 -6.16 -3.04 -2.08
N VAL A 89 -7.07 -2.60 -2.96
CA VAL A 89 -7.06 -3.01 -4.37
C VAL A 89 -6.12 -2.12 -5.19
N PHE A 90 -6.17 -0.80 -4.98
CA PHE A 90 -5.42 0.17 -5.76
C PHE A 90 -3.91 -0.04 -5.65
N ALA A 91 -3.38 -0.11 -4.42
CA ALA A 91 -1.95 -0.16 -4.18
C ALA A 91 -1.27 -1.37 -4.87
N PRO A 92 -1.67 -2.63 -4.63
CA PRO A 92 -1.04 -3.78 -5.28
C PRO A 92 -1.22 -3.79 -6.79
N VAL A 93 -2.39 -3.36 -7.31
CA VAL A 93 -2.62 -3.31 -8.76
C VAL A 93 -1.70 -2.27 -9.41
N ALA A 94 -1.62 -1.07 -8.84
CA ALA A 94 -0.75 -0.01 -9.33
C ALA A 94 0.72 -0.43 -9.28
N GLU A 95 1.17 -1.04 -8.18
CA GLU A 95 2.56 -1.50 -8.05
C GLU A 95 2.89 -2.65 -9.01
N CYS A 96 1.97 -3.58 -9.24
CA CYS A 96 2.15 -4.64 -10.25
C CYS A 96 2.30 -4.04 -11.66
N VAL A 97 1.47 -3.05 -12.01
CA VAL A 97 1.55 -2.35 -13.30
C VAL A 97 2.86 -1.58 -13.43
N LEU A 98 3.25 -0.83 -12.40
CA LEU A 98 4.51 -0.07 -12.37
C LEU A 98 5.72 -1.00 -12.47
N PHE A 99 5.72 -2.12 -11.75
CA PHE A 99 6.76 -3.15 -11.85
C PHE A 99 6.84 -3.73 -13.25
N TRP A 100 5.69 -4.07 -13.85
CA TRP A 100 5.64 -4.53 -15.22
C TRP A 100 6.22 -3.50 -16.19
N VAL A 101 5.83 -2.23 -16.09
CA VAL A 101 6.39 -1.15 -16.93
C VAL A 101 7.91 -1.00 -16.74
N ALA A 102 8.40 -1.13 -15.50
CA ALA A 102 9.82 -0.95 -15.19
C ALA A 102 10.71 -2.09 -15.71
N PHE A 103 10.19 -3.31 -15.84
CA PHE A 103 10.97 -4.50 -16.21
C PHE A 103 10.56 -5.15 -17.54
N ARG A 104 9.43 -4.78 -18.15
CA ARG A 104 9.05 -5.26 -19.47
C ARG A 104 10.10 -4.88 -20.51
N GLY A 105 10.40 -5.81 -21.42
CA GLY A 105 11.38 -5.60 -22.49
C GLY A 105 12.85 -5.71 -22.08
N LYS A 106 13.18 -5.91 -20.80
CA LYS A 106 14.58 -6.13 -20.37
C LYS A 106 15.08 -7.57 -20.57
N GLY A 107 14.20 -8.51 -20.91
CA GLY A 107 14.57 -9.92 -21.12
C GLY A 107 15.07 -10.64 -19.86
N LEU A 108 14.87 -10.06 -18.66
CA LEU A 108 15.40 -10.57 -17.40
C LEU A 108 14.51 -11.64 -16.73
N LEU A 109 13.22 -11.66 -17.05
CA LEU A 109 12.21 -12.44 -16.35
C LEU A 109 11.46 -13.35 -17.33
N GLU A 110 11.36 -14.63 -16.98
CA GLU A 110 10.49 -15.59 -17.68
C GLU A 110 9.06 -15.52 -17.10
N THR A 111 8.10 -16.19 -17.74
CA THR A 111 6.68 -16.17 -17.31
C THR A 111 6.50 -16.59 -15.84
N GLY A 112 7.25 -17.60 -15.38
CA GLY A 112 7.22 -18.03 -13.97
C GLY A 112 7.80 -16.98 -13.01
N ASP A 113 8.87 -16.29 -13.41
CA ASP A 113 9.45 -15.19 -12.63
C ASP A 113 8.47 -14.01 -12.50
N TRP A 114 7.74 -13.69 -13.56
CA TRP A 114 6.73 -12.63 -13.55
C TRP A 114 5.64 -12.91 -12.53
N ILE A 115 5.03 -14.10 -12.56
CA ILE A 115 3.97 -14.47 -11.61
C ILE A 115 4.50 -14.41 -10.17
N ARG A 116 5.69 -14.96 -9.92
CA ARG A 116 6.33 -14.88 -8.60
C ARG A 116 6.51 -13.44 -8.12
N CYS A 117 7.00 -12.55 -8.99
CA CYS A 117 7.19 -11.14 -8.64
C CYS A 117 5.87 -10.43 -8.36
N MET A 118 4.82 -10.69 -9.16
CA MET A 118 3.49 -10.10 -8.92
C MET A 118 2.91 -10.56 -7.58
N ILE A 119 3.00 -11.85 -7.28
CA ILE A 119 2.56 -12.40 -5.98
C ILE A 119 3.36 -11.76 -4.84
N ALA A 120 4.68 -11.64 -4.99
CA ALA A 120 5.52 -11.01 -3.97
C ALA A 120 5.14 -9.55 -3.69
N ILE A 121 4.82 -8.77 -4.74
CA ILE A 121 4.37 -7.38 -4.61
C ILE A 121 3.02 -7.30 -3.88
N VAL A 122 2.06 -8.16 -4.25
CA VAL A 122 0.76 -8.23 -3.56
C VAL A 122 0.94 -8.57 -2.08
N ILE A 123 1.76 -9.59 -1.77
CA ILE A 123 2.03 -9.98 -0.37
C ILE A 123 2.70 -8.83 0.40
N ALA A 124 3.61 -8.08 -0.23
CA ALA A 124 4.27 -6.94 0.40
C ALA A 124 3.26 -5.84 0.78
N ASN A 125 2.37 -5.47 -0.16
CA ASN A 125 1.32 -4.48 0.05
C ASN A 125 0.34 -4.92 1.15
N LEU A 126 -0.10 -6.19 1.14
CA LEU A 126 -1.00 -6.71 2.16
C LEU A 126 -0.33 -6.76 3.54
N ALA A 127 0.98 -7.05 3.60
CA ALA A 127 1.74 -7.03 4.84
C ALA A 127 1.88 -5.61 5.40
N SER A 128 2.18 -4.61 4.56
CA SER A 128 2.28 -3.21 4.98
C SER A 128 0.94 -2.65 5.43
N PHE A 129 -0.14 -2.96 4.70
CA PHE A 129 -1.51 -2.65 5.11
C PHE A 129 -1.87 -3.29 6.45
N GLY A 130 -1.68 -4.61 6.59
CA GLY A 130 -2.03 -5.35 7.81
C GLY A 130 -1.27 -4.86 9.05
N ILE A 131 0.02 -4.56 8.91
CA ILE A 131 0.80 -3.96 10.01
C ILE A 131 0.33 -2.53 10.30
N GLY A 132 -0.01 -1.75 9.28
CA GLY A 132 -0.62 -0.42 9.43
C GLY A 132 -1.89 -0.47 10.26
N GLU A 133 -2.80 -1.39 9.97
CA GLU A 133 -4.05 -1.59 10.72
C GLU A 133 -3.80 -2.00 12.18
N ILE A 134 -2.82 -2.88 12.43
CA ILE A 134 -2.43 -3.27 13.79
C ILE A 134 -1.93 -2.05 14.56
N ILE A 135 -1.03 -1.26 13.96
CA ILE A 135 -0.46 -0.07 14.59
C ILE A 135 -1.55 0.97 14.89
N ASN A 136 -2.49 1.16 13.96
CA ASN A 136 -3.61 2.05 14.14
C ASN A 136 -4.55 1.59 15.28
N SER A 137 -4.77 0.27 15.43
CA SER A 137 -5.57 -0.28 16.55
C SER A 137 -5.01 0.04 17.95
N TYR A 138 -3.69 0.28 18.05
CA TYR A 138 -3.03 0.73 19.28
C TYR A 138 -3.09 2.25 19.50
N GLY A 139 -3.83 2.98 18.65
CA GLY A 139 -3.98 4.43 18.75
C GLY A 139 -2.78 5.23 18.25
N TRP A 140 -1.87 4.60 17.51
CA TRP A 140 -0.74 5.31 16.92
C TRP A 140 -1.25 6.17 15.75
N PHE A 141 -1.14 7.49 15.93
CA PHE A 141 -1.47 8.57 14.99
C PHE A 141 -2.97 8.83 14.71
N GLY A 142 -3.90 8.00 15.21
CA GLY A 142 -5.34 8.25 15.01
C GLY A 142 -5.74 8.41 13.54
N LEU A 143 -4.89 7.92 12.63
CA LEU A 143 -5.13 7.90 11.21
C LEU A 143 -5.94 6.63 10.93
N PHE A 144 -7.25 6.84 10.81
CA PHE A 144 -8.32 5.91 10.41
C PHE A 144 -9.13 5.28 11.54
#